data_AF-A0A7C6FBN9-F1
#
_entry.id   AF-A0A7C6FBN9-F1
#
_cell.length_a   1.000
_cell.length_b   1.000
_cell.length_c   1.000
_cell.angle_alpha   90.00
_cell.angle_beta   90.00
_cell.angle_gamma   90.00
#
_symmetry.space_group_name_H-M   'P 1'
#
loop_
_entity.id
_entity.type
_entity.pdbx_description
1 polymer ?
#
loop_
_entity_poly.entity_id
_entity_poly.type
_entity_poly.pdbx_seq_one_letter_code
_entity_poly.pdbx_strand_id
1 'polypeptide(L)'
;TAATPRAPVGVPPAGARKRGRPKLGVTAREVTLLPRHWDWLARQRGGASATLRRLVAAQMARETEAETPEATPEAAYAFLAAIGGNLPGFEATIRALFAGDRAGVARAMADWPDDIRTHALTLARPP
;
A
#
# COMPACT_ATOMS: atom_id res chain seq x y z
N THR A 1 26.58 -75.20 5.31
CA THR A 1 25.13 -74.95 5.45
C THR A 1 24.95 -73.56 6.05
N ALA A 2 25.09 -72.51 5.25
CA ALA A 2 24.09 -71.88 4.39
C ALA A 2 23.47 -70.67 5.11
N ALA A 3 24.01 -69.49 4.79
CA ALA A 3 23.58 -68.18 5.26
C ALA A 3 22.25 -67.76 4.61
N THR A 4 21.37 -67.15 5.40
CA THR A 4 20.06 -66.62 4.99
C THR A 4 20.20 -65.50 3.95
N PRO A 5 19.47 -65.54 2.82
CA PRO A 5 19.49 -64.44 1.85
C PRO A 5 18.64 -63.24 2.33
N ARG A 6 19.20 -62.04 2.15
CA ARG A 6 18.55 -60.75 2.43
C ARG A 6 17.64 -60.38 1.24
N ALA A 7 16.35 -60.16 1.50
CA ALA A 7 15.39 -59.72 0.48
C ALA A 7 15.73 -58.30 -0.05
N PRO A 8 15.52 -58.02 -1.35
CA PRO A 8 15.70 -56.68 -1.88
C PRO A 8 14.55 -55.76 -1.45
N VAL A 9 14.93 -54.54 -1.08
CA VAL A 9 14.04 -53.42 -0.72
C VAL A 9 13.22 -53.04 -1.95
N GLY A 10 11.90 -53.21 -1.87
CA GLY A 10 10.97 -52.74 -2.89
C GLY A 10 10.98 -51.20 -2.95
N VAL A 11 11.34 -50.67 -4.12
CA VAL A 11 11.19 -49.25 -4.46
C VAL A 11 9.70 -48.91 -4.42
N PRO A 12 9.24 -47.91 -3.63
CA PRO A 12 7.85 -47.50 -3.68
C PRO A 12 7.55 -46.84 -5.03
N PRO A 13 6.37 -47.08 -5.62
CA PRO A 13 6.03 -46.56 -6.94
C PRO A 13 6.04 -45.03 -6.95
N ALA A 14 6.85 -44.48 -7.85
CA ALA A 14 6.84 -43.08 -8.20
C ALA A 14 5.51 -42.72 -8.89
N GLY A 15 4.84 -41.67 -8.41
CA GLY A 15 3.90 -40.93 -9.25
C GLY A 15 2.43 -40.94 -8.83
N ALA A 16 2.11 -40.63 -7.58
CA ALA A 16 0.82 -39.99 -7.29
C ALA A 16 0.98 -38.47 -7.55
N ARG A 17 0.62 -38.02 -8.76
CA ARG A 17 0.50 -36.58 -9.08
C ARG A 17 -0.57 -35.98 -8.17
N LYS A 18 -0.16 -35.39 -7.05
CA LYS A 18 -1.06 -34.67 -6.15
C LYS A 18 -1.67 -33.51 -6.93
N ARG A 19 -3.00 -33.57 -7.15
CA ARG A 19 -3.80 -32.48 -7.74
C ARG A 19 -3.37 -31.16 -7.10
N GLY A 20 -2.92 -30.26 -7.96
CA GLY A 20 -2.18 -29.07 -7.60
C GLY A 20 -2.98 -28.15 -6.70
N ARG A 21 -2.57 -28.06 -5.42
CA ARG A 21 -2.70 -26.79 -4.73
C ARG A 21 -1.72 -25.84 -5.42
N PRO A 22 -2.18 -24.78 -6.10
CA PRO A 22 -1.28 -23.79 -6.67
C PRO A 22 -0.34 -23.33 -5.56
N LYS A 23 0.98 -23.35 -5.81
CA LYS A 23 1.94 -22.80 -4.86
C LYS A 23 1.64 -21.30 -4.76
N LEU A 24 1.04 -20.88 -3.64
CA LEU A 24 0.62 -19.49 -3.40
C LEU A 24 1.80 -18.49 -3.26
N GLY A 25 3.03 -18.88 -3.64
CA GLY A 25 4.22 -18.02 -3.55
C GLY A 25 4.55 -17.54 -2.12
N VAL A 26 4.08 -18.24 -1.08
CA VAL A 26 4.27 -17.80 0.31
C VAL A 26 5.62 -18.26 0.82
N THR A 27 6.46 -17.31 1.25
CA THR A 27 7.71 -17.58 1.95
C THR A 27 7.46 -17.54 3.46
N ALA A 28 7.92 -18.56 4.18
CA ALA A 28 7.83 -18.57 5.64
C ALA A 28 8.96 -17.72 6.25
N ARG A 29 8.62 -16.94 7.28
CA ARG A 29 9.56 -16.18 8.13
C ARG A 29 9.10 -16.26 9.59
N GLU A 30 10.04 -16.09 10.51
CA GLU A 30 9.77 -16.10 11.95
C GLU A 30 9.25 -14.74 12.42
N VAL A 31 8.28 -14.75 13.34
CA VAL A 31 7.70 -13.54 13.95
C VAL A 31 7.49 -13.82 15.44
N THR A 32 7.89 -12.88 16.28
CA THR A 32 7.67 -12.93 17.73
C THR A 32 6.51 -12.01 18.11
N LEU A 33 5.51 -12.55 18.81
CA LEU A 33 4.33 -11.82 19.28
C LEU A 33 4.07 -12.12 20.75
N LEU A 34 3.31 -11.24 21.41
CA LEU A 34 2.87 -11.43 22.78
C LEU A 34 1.92 -12.64 22.89
N PRO A 35 1.91 -13.38 24.02
CA PRO A 35 1.07 -14.58 24.20
C PRO A 35 -0.41 -14.34 23.87
N ARG A 36 -0.97 -13.23 24.37
CA ARG A 36 -2.36 -12.82 24.09
C ARG A 36 -2.70 -12.71 22.59
N HIS A 37 -1.72 -12.32 21.76
CA HIS A 37 -1.91 -12.19 20.32
C HIS A 37 -1.92 -13.57 19.66
N TRP A 38 -1.08 -14.50 20.14
CA TRP A 38 -1.11 -15.89 19.70
C TRP A 38 -2.43 -16.58 20.05
N ASP A 39 -2.91 -16.40 21.28
CA ASP A 39 -4.20 -16.94 21.71
C ASP A 39 -5.35 -16.41 20.85
N TRP A 40 -5.28 -15.15 20.45
CA TRP A 40 -6.26 -14.56 19.54
C TRP A 40 -6.13 -15.11 18.11
N LEU A 41 -4.90 -15.24 17.58
CA LEU A 41 -4.63 -15.78 16.24
C LEU A 41 -5.04 -17.24 16.09
N ALA A 42 -4.88 -18.05 17.14
CA ALA A 42 -5.26 -19.46 17.16
C ALA A 42 -6.78 -19.67 17.02
N ARG A 43 -7.59 -18.69 17.44
CA ARG A 43 -9.05 -18.72 17.33
C ARG A 43 -9.58 -18.33 15.95
N GLN A 44 -8.72 -17.89 15.03
CA GLN A 44 -9.15 -17.34 13.75
C GLN A 44 -9.46 -18.42 12.71
N ARG A 45 -10.55 -18.23 11.97
CA ARG A 45 -10.90 -19.10 10.84
C ARG A 45 -9.83 -18.99 9.75
N GLY A 46 -9.25 -20.12 9.37
CA GLY A 46 -8.16 -20.19 8.38
C GLY A 46 -6.76 -20.04 8.95
N GLY A 47 -6.61 -19.96 10.28
CA GLY A 47 -5.33 -19.99 10.99
C GLY A 47 -4.59 -18.67 11.04
N ALA A 48 -3.47 -18.67 11.76
CA ALA A 48 -2.67 -17.48 12.04
C ALA A 48 -2.15 -16.81 10.76
N SER A 49 -1.51 -17.56 9.85
CA SER A 49 -0.88 -17.00 8.64
C SER A 49 -1.89 -16.38 7.66
N ALA A 50 -3.10 -16.92 7.56
CA ALA A 50 -4.14 -16.31 6.72
C ALA A 50 -4.63 -14.99 7.30
N THR A 51 -4.78 -14.93 8.62
CA THR A 51 -5.23 -13.72 9.32
C THR A 51 -4.16 -12.63 9.29
N LEU A 52 -2.91 -12.97 9.57
CA LEU A 52 -1.79 -12.03 9.49
C LEU A 52 -1.68 -11.40 8.10
N ARG A 53 -1.81 -12.20 7.03
CA ARG A 53 -1.79 -11.66 5.65
C ARG A 53 -2.92 -10.66 5.40
N ARG A 54 -4.13 -10.93 5.89
CA ARG A 54 -5.26 -9.97 5.75
C ARG A 54 -5.03 -8.69 6.54
N LEU A 55 -4.50 -8.79 7.77
CA LEU A 55 -4.21 -7.63 8.60
C LEU A 55 -3.12 -6.76 7.97
N VAL A 56 -2.03 -7.37 7.49
CA VAL A 56 -0.95 -6.65 6.80
C VAL A 56 -1.47 -6.03 5.50
N ALA A 57 -2.23 -6.76 4.69
CA ALA A 57 -2.80 -6.21 3.46
C ALA A 57 -3.75 -5.04 3.73
N ALA A 58 -4.58 -5.12 4.77
CA ALA A 58 -5.47 -4.02 5.15
C ALA A 58 -4.69 -2.78 5.63
N GLN A 59 -3.60 -2.99 6.36
CA GLN A 59 -2.73 -1.89 6.80
C GLN A 59 -2.00 -1.26 5.63
N MET A 60 -1.40 -2.07 4.75
CA MET A 60 -0.76 -1.58 3.52
C MET A 60 -1.74 -0.80 2.63
N ALA A 61 -2.97 -1.28 2.48
CA ALA A 61 -3.98 -0.57 1.70
C ALA A 61 -4.28 0.81 2.30
N ARG A 62 -4.40 0.91 3.63
CA ARG A 62 -4.59 2.19 4.32
C ARG A 62 -3.39 3.12 4.20
N GLU A 63 -2.18 2.57 4.23
CA GLU A 63 -0.95 3.34 4.01
C GLU A 63 -0.91 3.86 2.57
N THR A 64 -1.22 3.04 1.56
CA THR A 64 -1.32 3.50 0.17
C THR A 64 -2.41 4.54 -0.03
N GLU A 65 -3.56 4.39 0.63
CA GLU A 65 -4.67 5.35 0.59
C GLU A 65 -4.34 6.65 1.35
N ALA A 66 -3.49 6.56 2.38
CA ALA A 66 -2.90 7.70 3.08
C ALA A 66 -1.62 8.26 2.42
N GLU A 67 -1.04 7.57 1.44
CA GLU A 67 0.09 7.97 0.58
C GLU A 67 -0.38 8.49 -0.80
N THR A 68 -1.67 8.40 -1.12
CA THR A 68 -2.33 9.24 -2.15
C THR A 68 -2.51 10.75 -1.84
N PRO A 69 -1.80 11.42 -0.90
CA PRO A 69 -1.65 12.88 -0.88
C PRO A 69 -0.61 13.42 -1.86
N GLU A 70 0.21 12.59 -2.53
CA GLU A 70 1.27 13.05 -3.47
C GLU A 70 0.83 13.06 -4.94
N ALA A 71 -0.46 12.87 -5.23
CA ALA A 71 -1.00 13.04 -6.58
C ALA A 71 -1.70 14.39 -6.75
N THR A 72 -2.20 14.96 -5.65
CA THR A 72 -3.02 16.18 -5.65
C THR A 72 -2.21 17.49 -5.62
N PRO A 73 -1.20 17.68 -4.74
CA PRO A 73 -0.35 18.86 -4.76
C PRO A 73 0.54 18.88 -6.00
N GLU A 74 0.96 17.74 -6.54
CA GLU A 74 1.78 17.63 -7.74
C GLU A 74 1.01 18.08 -8.99
N ALA A 75 -0.26 17.64 -9.13
CA ALA A 75 -1.13 18.09 -10.22
C ALA A 75 -1.47 19.59 -10.11
N ALA A 76 -1.78 20.06 -8.89
CA ALA A 76 -2.01 21.47 -8.64
C ALA A 76 -0.73 22.31 -8.86
N TYR A 77 0.43 21.81 -8.45
CA TYR A 77 1.73 22.45 -8.66
C TYR A 77 2.07 22.54 -10.14
N ALA A 78 1.89 21.48 -10.92
CA ALA A 78 2.14 21.49 -12.36
C ALA A 78 1.28 22.55 -13.08
N PHE A 79 -0.01 22.64 -12.72
CA PHE A 79 -0.90 23.69 -13.25
C PHE A 79 -0.47 25.09 -12.84
N LEU A 80 -0.19 25.30 -11.54
CA LEU A 80 0.22 26.59 -10.99
C LEU A 80 1.57 27.04 -11.56
N ALA A 81 2.52 26.13 -11.76
CA ALA A 81 3.83 26.45 -12.34
C ALA A 81 3.71 26.84 -13.82
N ALA A 82 2.81 26.20 -14.58
CA ALA A 82 2.58 26.51 -15.99
C ALA A 82 1.87 27.85 -16.22
N ILE A 83 0.92 28.21 -15.35
CA ILE A 83 0.04 29.38 -15.55
C ILE A 83 0.43 30.57 -14.65
N GLY A 84 0.92 30.27 -13.45
CA GLY A 84 1.08 31.22 -12.35
C GLY A 84 2.49 31.69 -12.08
N GLY A 85 3.51 31.17 -12.77
CA GLY A 85 4.92 31.50 -12.48
C GLY A 85 5.27 32.99 -12.53
N ASN A 86 4.49 33.80 -13.27
CA ASN A 86 4.66 35.26 -13.35
C ASN A 86 3.52 36.06 -12.69
N LEU A 87 2.61 35.39 -11.98
CA LEU A 87 1.51 36.04 -11.28
C LEU A 87 1.91 36.40 -9.85
N PRO A 88 1.40 37.54 -9.32
CA PRO A 88 1.69 37.95 -7.95
C PRO A 88 1.18 36.90 -6.96
N GLY A 89 1.98 36.59 -5.93
CA GLY A 89 1.59 35.61 -4.91
C GLY A 89 1.82 34.14 -5.28
N PHE A 90 2.48 33.84 -6.41
CA PHE A 90 2.83 32.47 -6.82
C PHE A 90 3.58 31.68 -5.74
N GLU A 91 4.69 32.22 -5.20
CA GLU A 91 5.46 31.52 -4.16
C GLU A 91 4.66 31.27 -2.88
N ALA A 92 3.83 32.24 -2.48
CA ALA A 92 2.93 32.11 -1.33
C ALA A 92 1.86 31.04 -1.58
N THR A 93 1.39 30.92 -2.83
CA THR A 93 0.43 29.90 -3.27
C THR A 93 1.05 28.51 -3.20
N ILE A 94 2.27 28.33 -3.73
CA ILE A 94 2.99 27.04 -3.67
C ILE A 94 3.28 26.64 -2.22
N ARG A 95 3.72 27.59 -1.40
CA ARG A 95 3.97 27.33 0.03
C ARG A 95 2.69 26.90 0.76
N ALA A 96 1.58 27.58 0.53
CA ALA A 96 0.29 27.24 1.14
C ALA A 96 -0.26 25.89 0.62
N LEU A 97 -0.03 25.56 -0.65
CA LEU A 97 -0.40 24.27 -1.26
C LEU A 97 0.28 23.10 -0.55
N PHE A 98 1.60 23.13 -0.41
CA PHE A 98 2.35 22.05 0.25
C PHE A 98 2.17 22.05 1.78
N ALA A 99 1.77 23.16 2.38
CA ALA A 99 1.39 23.23 3.80
C ALA A 99 -0.05 22.72 4.07
N GLY A 100 -0.83 22.41 3.03
CA GLY A 100 -2.25 22.04 3.16
C GLY A 100 -3.17 23.20 3.59
N ASP A 101 -2.70 24.44 3.55
CA ASP A 101 -3.47 25.64 3.95
C ASP A 101 -4.32 26.16 2.77
N ARG A 102 -5.52 25.60 2.60
CA ARG A 102 -6.46 26.02 1.53
C ARG A 102 -6.86 27.50 1.64
N ALA A 103 -7.01 28.03 2.86
CA ALA A 103 -7.33 29.43 3.06
C ALA A 103 -6.14 30.33 2.70
N GLY A 104 -4.92 29.85 2.92
CA GLY A 104 -3.68 30.45 2.44
C GLY A 104 -3.60 30.49 0.91
N VAL A 105 -3.91 29.38 0.23
CA VAL A 105 -3.94 29.30 -1.25
C VAL A 105 -4.92 30.32 -1.82
N ALA A 106 -6.16 30.37 -1.32
CA ALA A 106 -7.18 31.30 -1.82
C ALA A 106 -6.80 32.77 -1.61
N ARG A 107 -6.15 33.10 -0.49
CA ARG A 107 -5.64 34.46 -0.21
C ARG A 107 -4.47 34.84 -1.11
N ALA A 108 -3.54 33.92 -1.34
CA ALA A 108 -2.37 34.16 -2.18
C ALA A 108 -2.73 34.37 -3.67
N MET A 109 -3.87 33.81 -4.09
CA MET A 109 -4.42 33.97 -5.45
C MET A 109 -5.49 35.06 -5.56
N ALA A 110 -5.61 35.98 -4.58
CA ALA A 110 -6.69 36.97 -4.56
C ALA A 110 -6.73 37.85 -5.82
N ASP A 111 -5.56 38.18 -6.36
CA ASP A 111 -5.38 39.03 -7.55
C ASP A 111 -5.34 38.24 -8.87
N TRP A 112 -5.58 36.92 -8.82
CA TRP A 112 -5.54 36.07 -10.02
C TRP A 112 -6.88 36.11 -10.76
N PRO A 113 -6.89 35.89 -12.09
CA PRO A 113 -8.11 35.67 -12.83
C PRO A 113 -8.98 34.57 -12.20
N ASP A 114 -10.29 34.81 -12.14
CA ASP A 114 -11.23 33.99 -11.38
C ASP A 114 -11.28 32.52 -11.86
N ASP A 115 -11.19 32.31 -13.17
CA ASP A 115 -11.17 30.97 -13.77
C ASP A 115 -9.92 30.17 -13.34
N ILE A 116 -8.77 30.82 -13.25
CA ILE A 116 -7.50 30.19 -12.85
C ILE A 116 -7.54 29.83 -11.37
N ARG A 117 -8.05 30.75 -10.54
CA ARG A 117 -8.26 30.53 -9.10
C ARG A 117 -9.19 29.35 -8.84
N THR A 118 -10.34 29.32 -9.51
CA THR A 118 -11.35 28.28 -9.35
C THR A 118 -10.81 26.91 -9.78
N HIS A 119 -10.07 26.87 -10.89
CA HIS A 119 -9.46 25.64 -11.37
C HIS A 119 -8.36 25.13 -10.42
N ALA A 120 -7.45 26.01 -9.97
CA ALA A 120 -6.41 25.64 -9.01
C ALA A 120 -6.98 25.14 -7.67
N LEU A 121 -8.01 25.77 -7.14
CA LEU A 121 -8.67 25.34 -5.89
C LEU A 121 -9.42 24.02 -6.04
N THR A 122 -9.80 23.65 -7.26
CA THR A 122 -10.39 22.35 -7.59
C THR A 122 -9.32 21.26 -7.63
N LEU A 123 -8.16 21.55 -8.24
CA LEU A 123 -7.01 20.64 -8.28
C LEU A 123 -6.38 20.44 -6.89
N ALA A 124 -6.35 21.48 -6.06
CA ALA A 124 -5.83 21.45 -4.69
C ALA A 124 -6.83 20.85 -3.66
N ARG A 125 -7.90 20.18 -4.11
CA ARG A 125 -8.86 19.53 -3.21
C ARG A 125 -8.30 18.16 -2.79
N PRO A 126 -8.19 17.87 -1.49
CA PRO A 126 -7.88 16.51 -1.05
C PRO A 126 -9.01 15.56 -1.49
N PRO A 127 -8.72 14.26 -1.72
CA PRO A 127 -9.76 13.27 -2.00
C PRO A 127 -10.78 13.15 -0.86
#